data_AF-A0A7C8EUE9-F1
#
_entry.id   AF-A0A7C8EUE9-F1
#
_cell.length_a   1.000
_cell.length_b   1.000
_cell.length_c   1.000
_cell.angle_alpha   90.00
_cell.angle_beta   90.00
_cell.angle_gamma   90.00
#
_symmetry.space_group_name_H-M   'P 1'
#
loop_
_entity.id
_entity.type
_entity.pdbx_description
1 polymer ?
#
loop_
_entity_poly.entity_id
_entity_poly.type
_entity_poly.pdbx_seq_one_letter_code
_entity_poly.pdbx_strand_id
1 'polypeptide(L)'
;MSEVDLEDSHSAKNSETGFQNRESSVDEVSGGEKLVPVAEAIRYRKRAQGAEQEAAALRQKLQASEQKSGQLTRQLEDARGANELTSRLVAAGVRDLETAVLLAKARLERTEDEVDSVVEQLRKEKTYLFKDVEPIGIASKTAGVRQKVPGGQSVLDRAAKRAASSGGRADMAEYMRVRRQFV
;
A
#
# COMPACT_ATOMS: atom_id res chain seq x y z
N MET A 1 -8.19 -11.81 -20.05
CA MET A 1 -9.01 -12.94 -19.55
C MET A 1 -9.29 -12.62 -18.10
N SER A 2 -10.46 -12.30 -17.59
CA SER A 2 -11.89 -12.15 -17.97
C SER A 2 -12.48 -11.44 -16.72
N GLU A 3 -13.57 -10.70 -16.65
CA GLU A 3 -14.74 -10.42 -17.47
C GLU A 3 -15.24 -9.06 -16.94
N VAL A 4 -15.68 -8.21 -17.86
CA VAL A 4 -16.21 -6.87 -17.57
C VAL A 4 -17.73 -7.03 -17.66
N ASP A 5 -18.42 -6.92 -16.54
CA ASP A 5 -19.90 -6.83 -16.52
C ASP A 5 -20.30 -5.42 -16.92
N LEU A 6 -20.35 -5.22 -18.24
CA LEU A 6 -21.17 -4.21 -18.92
C LEU A 6 -22.32 -4.95 -19.59
N GLU A 7 -23.42 -4.21 -19.82
CA GLU A 7 -24.73 -4.62 -20.36
C GLU A 7 -25.76 -4.87 -19.23
N ASP A 8 -26.95 -4.26 -19.21
CA ASP A 8 -27.78 -4.00 -20.37
C ASP A 8 -28.76 -2.83 -20.19
N SER A 9 -29.19 -2.33 -21.34
CA SER A 9 -29.96 -1.13 -21.61
C SER A 9 -31.45 -1.44 -21.87
N HIS A 10 -32.21 -0.41 -22.26
CA HIS A 10 -33.65 -0.40 -22.66
C HIS A 10 -34.67 -0.23 -21.52
N SER A 11 -35.79 0.48 -21.63
CA SER A 11 -36.40 1.31 -22.66
C SER A 11 -37.76 1.72 -22.07
N ALA A 12 -38.08 3.01 -22.00
CA ALA A 12 -39.47 3.51 -22.10
C ALA A 12 -39.45 5.04 -22.10
N LYS A 13 -39.35 5.60 -23.32
CA LYS A 13 -39.88 6.93 -23.63
C LYS A 13 -41.40 6.79 -23.80
N ASN A 14 -42.20 7.39 -22.91
CA ASN A 14 -43.60 7.74 -23.18
C ASN A 14 -43.66 9.27 -23.15
N SER A 15 -43.51 9.94 -24.31
CA SER A 15 -44.59 10.29 -25.25
C SER A 15 -45.59 11.28 -24.65
N GLU A 16 -45.37 12.54 -24.97
CA GLU A 16 -46.34 13.63 -24.95
C GLU A 16 -47.58 13.27 -25.78
N THR A 17 -48.75 13.36 -25.17
CA THR A 17 -50.04 13.71 -25.79
C THR A 17 -50.87 14.32 -24.65
N GLY A 18 -51.16 15.61 -24.61
CA GLY A 18 -52.14 16.22 -25.49
C GLY A 18 -53.46 16.39 -24.74
N PHE A 19 -53.57 17.43 -23.90
CA PHE A 19 -54.86 17.97 -23.45
C PHE A 19 -54.78 19.49 -23.52
N GLN A 20 -54.86 19.99 -24.75
CA GLN A 20 -55.44 21.30 -25.00
C GLN A 20 -56.93 21.18 -24.67
N ASN A 21 -57.38 21.77 -23.56
CA ASN A 21 -58.78 22.12 -23.42
C ASN A 21 -58.88 23.58 -23.01
N ARG A 22 -59.33 24.37 -23.97
CA ARG A 22 -59.44 25.81 -23.96
C ARG A 22 -60.87 26.17 -23.57
N GLU A 23 -60.97 27.04 -22.57
CA GLU A 23 -62.04 28.01 -22.30
C GLU A 23 -63.48 27.49 -22.09
N SER A 24 -63.91 27.56 -20.83
CA SER A 24 -65.24 28.05 -20.44
C SER A 24 -65.08 28.68 -19.06
N SER A 25 -64.89 29.99 -18.99
CA SER A 25 -65.96 30.96 -18.74
C SER A 25 -66.27 31.15 -17.26
N VAL A 26 -65.90 32.35 -16.78
CA VAL A 26 -66.64 33.16 -15.79
C VAL A 26 -66.88 32.51 -14.43
N ASP A 27 -66.10 32.93 -13.44
CA ASP A 27 -66.69 33.64 -12.30
C ASP A 27 -65.59 34.31 -11.45
N GLU A 28 -65.55 35.64 -11.51
CA GLU A 28 -65.10 36.43 -10.37
C GLU A 28 -66.08 36.16 -9.22
N VAL A 29 -65.70 35.29 -8.30
CA VAL A 29 -66.29 35.25 -6.97
C VAL A 29 -65.16 35.32 -5.97
N SER A 30 -64.97 36.55 -5.49
CA SER A 30 -64.86 36.90 -4.07
C SER A 30 -63.75 36.21 -3.28
N GLY A 31 -62.97 37.01 -2.55
CA GLY A 31 -62.13 36.58 -1.44
C GLY A 31 -62.95 35.96 -0.30
N GLY A 32 -63.62 34.84 -0.57
CA GLY A 32 -64.11 33.91 0.42
C GLY A 32 -62.98 32.96 0.74
N GLU A 33 -62.41 33.14 1.92
CA GLU A 33 -61.62 32.11 2.59
C GLU A 33 -62.34 30.78 2.41
N LYS A 34 -61.84 29.93 1.49
CA LYS A 34 -62.39 28.59 1.28
C LYS A 34 -62.13 27.83 2.57
N LEU A 35 -63.09 27.91 3.49
CA LEU A 35 -63.13 27.15 4.73
C LEU A 35 -63.15 25.68 4.35
N VAL A 36 -61.95 25.12 4.23
CA VAL A 36 -61.73 23.69 4.06
C VAL A 36 -62.47 23.02 5.21
N PRO A 37 -63.42 22.12 4.94
CA PRO A 37 -64.12 21.39 5.99
C PRO A 37 -63.09 20.83 6.98
N VAL A 38 -63.33 20.96 8.28
CA VAL A 38 -62.36 20.62 9.33
C VAL A 38 -61.75 19.21 9.13
N ALA A 39 -62.54 18.27 8.61
CA ALA A 39 -62.09 16.92 8.26
C ALA A 39 -60.99 16.88 7.18
N GLU A 40 -61.07 17.72 6.15
CA GLU A 40 -60.07 17.83 5.10
C GLU A 40 -58.80 18.54 5.60
N ALA A 41 -58.94 19.60 6.41
CA ALA A 41 -57.82 20.27 7.04
C ALA A 41 -56.99 19.31 7.92
N ILE A 42 -57.66 18.40 8.65
CA ILE A 42 -57.00 17.34 9.42
C ILE A 42 -56.23 16.37 8.52
N ARG A 43 -56.80 15.97 7.37
CA ARG A 43 -56.13 15.07 6.43
C ARG A 43 -54.88 15.70 5.82
N TYR A 44 -54.96 16.96 5.39
CA TYR A 44 -53.81 17.68 4.87
C TYR A 44 -52.73 17.87 5.92
N ARG A 45 -53.09 18.21 7.16
CA ARG A 45 -52.14 18.30 8.27
C ARG A 45 -51.44 16.98 8.54
N LYS A 46 -52.17 15.86 8.61
CA LYS A 46 -51.58 14.53 8.81
C LYS A 46 -50.62 14.15 7.68
N ARG A 47 -50.98 14.46 6.43
CA ARG A 47 -50.11 14.20 5.27
C ARG A 47 -48.85 15.07 5.31
N ALA A 48 -48.99 16.36 5.62
CA ALA A 48 -47.85 17.27 5.75
C ALA A 48 -46.91 16.81 6.87
N GLN A 49 -47.45 16.45 8.04
CA GLN A 49 -46.67 15.90 9.16
C GLN A 49 -45.97 14.58 8.80
N GLY A 50 -46.65 13.69 8.06
CA GLY A 50 -46.04 12.46 7.55
C GLY A 50 -44.88 12.74 6.61
N ALA A 51 -45.08 13.64 5.63
CA ALA A 51 -44.03 14.06 4.71
C ALA A 51 -42.85 14.75 5.42
N GLU A 52 -43.10 15.55 6.45
CA GLU A 52 -42.07 16.17 7.28
C GLU A 52 -41.27 15.12 8.07
N GLN A 53 -41.93 14.11 8.64
CA GLN A 53 -41.27 13.00 9.34
C GLN A 53 -40.43 12.15 8.39
N GLU A 54 -40.96 11.83 7.21
CA GLU A 54 -40.23 11.10 6.18
C GLU A 54 -39.03 11.90 5.68
N ALA A 55 -39.19 13.21 5.42
CA ALA A 55 -38.10 14.08 5.05
C ALA A 55 -37.03 14.17 6.15
N ALA A 56 -37.42 14.25 7.42
CA ALA A 56 -36.49 14.22 8.54
C ALA A 56 -35.73 12.88 8.63
N ALA A 57 -36.43 11.75 8.48
CA ALA A 57 -35.83 10.43 8.49
C ALA A 57 -34.85 10.23 7.31
N LEU A 58 -35.21 10.69 6.11
CA LEU A 58 -34.33 10.65 4.94
C LEU A 58 -33.11 11.54 5.12
N ARG A 59 -33.26 12.75 5.66
CA ARG A 59 -32.13 13.64 6.00
C ARG A 59 -31.18 12.97 6.99
N GLN A 60 -31.71 12.31 8.02
CA GLN A 60 -30.88 11.60 8.99
C GLN A 60 -30.11 10.44 8.34
N LYS A 61 -30.76 9.65 7.47
CA LYS A 61 -30.10 8.58 6.72
C LYS A 61 -29.00 9.11 5.80
N LEU A 62 -29.26 10.21 5.11
CA LEU A 62 -28.30 10.87 4.23
C LEU A 62 -27.07 11.33 5.02
N GLN A 63 -27.27 12.04 6.13
CA GLN A 63 -26.18 12.48 7.01
C GLN A 63 -25.36 11.28 7.56
N ALA A 64 -26.03 10.22 7.99
CA ALA A 64 -25.34 9.02 8.47
C ALA A 64 -24.52 8.34 7.36
N SER A 65 -25.04 8.32 6.13
CA SER A 65 -24.34 7.77 4.97
C SER A 65 -23.14 8.62 4.56
N GLU A 66 -23.27 9.94 4.57
CA GLU A 66 -22.17 10.87 4.29
C GLU A 66 -21.07 10.76 5.33
N GLN A 67 -21.42 10.68 6.62
CA GLN A 67 -20.45 10.47 7.70
C GLN A 67 -19.68 9.15 7.52
N LYS A 68 -20.39 8.06 7.20
CA LYS A 68 -19.75 6.76 6.91
C LYS A 68 -18.83 6.85 5.68
N SER A 69 -19.29 7.51 4.63
CA SER A 69 -18.50 7.69 3.41
C SER A 69 -17.22 8.48 3.71
N GLY A 70 -17.32 9.57 4.46
CA GLY A 70 -16.16 10.35 4.90
C GLY A 70 -15.18 9.55 5.77
N GLN A 71 -15.69 8.70 6.68
CA GLN A 71 -14.85 7.82 7.49
C GLN A 71 -14.11 6.79 6.63
N LEU A 72 -14.81 6.14 5.69
CA LEU A 72 -14.20 5.15 4.80
C LEU A 72 -13.17 5.78 3.86
N THR A 73 -13.42 6.98 3.35
CA THR A 73 -12.45 7.70 2.51
C THR A 73 -11.17 7.98 3.27
N ARG A 74 -11.26 8.46 4.52
CA ARG A 74 -10.08 8.68 5.37
C ARG A 74 -9.31 7.38 5.63
N GLN A 75 -10.02 6.30 5.97
CA GLN A 75 -9.40 4.99 6.17
C GLN A 75 -8.69 4.48 4.92
N LEU A 76 -9.27 4.72 3.73
CA LEU A 76 -8.64 4.35 2.46
C LEU A 76 -7.39 5.19 2.19
N GLU A 77 -7.43 6.50 2.46
CA GLU A 77 -6.27 7.39 2.34
C GLU A 77 -5.14 6.96 3.28
N ASP A 78 -5.45 6.72 4.56
CA ASP A 78 -4.49 6.24 5.56
C ASP A 78 -3.87 4.89 5.15
N ALA A 79 -4.70 3.95 4.69
CA ALA A 79 -4.24 2.64 4.25
C ALA A 79 -3.37 2.73 2.99
N ARG A 80 -3.73 3.60 2.03
CA ARG A 80 -2.92 3.85 0.82
C ARG A 80 -1.57 4.46 1.18
N GLY A 81 -1.53 5.46 2.05
CA GLY A 81 -0.29 6.08 2.51
C GLY A 81 0.62 5.09 3.24
N ALA A 82 0.05 4.23 4.10
CA ALA A 82 0.80 3.18 4.77
C ALA A 82 1.35 2.13 3.79
N ASN A 83 0.57 1.73 2.79
CA ASN A 83 1.00 0.79 1.75
C ASN A 83 2.10 1.38 0.86
N GLU A 84 1.99 2.66 0.51
CA GLU A 84 3.04 3.35 -0.25
C GLU A 84 4.34 3.40 0.55
N LEU A 85 4.29 3.86 1.80
CA LEU A 85 5.46 3.93 2.67
C LEU A 85 6.13 2.56 2.82
N THR A 86 5.35 1.51 3.09
CA THR A 86 5.89 0.15 3.23
C THR A 86 6.50 -0.35 1.93
N SER A 87 5.85 -0.12 0.78
CA SER A 87 6.39 -0.49 -0.53
C SER A 87 7.73 0.20 -0.81
N ARG A 88 7.85 1.50 -0.50
CA ARG A 88 9.10 2.26 -0.68
C ARG A 88 10.22 1.76 0.23
N LEU A 89 9.92 1.49 1.50
CA LEU A 89 10.89 0.93 2.45
C LEU A 89 11.37 -0.47 2.06
N VAL A 90 10.46 -1.31 1.58
CA VAL A 90 10.81 -2.64 1.06
C VAL A 90 11.68 -2.53 -0.19
N ALA A 91 11.34 -1.64 -1.12
CA ALA A 91 12.15 -1.37 -2.32
C ALA A 91 13.54 -0.83 -1.97
N ALA A 92 13.66 -0.05 -0.90
CA ALA A 92 14.94 0.43 -0.38
C ALA A 92 15.78 -0.66 0.33
N GLY A 93 15.26 -1.87 0.48
CA GLY A 93 16.00 -3.01 1.05
C GLY A 93 16.11 -2.98 2.57
N VAL A 94 15.11 -2.46 3.28
CA VAL A 94 15.08 -2.44 4.75
C VAL A 94 15.20 -3.86 5.33
N ARG A 95 16.00 -3.99 6.40
CA ARG A 95 16.21 -5.23 7.17
C ARG A 95 15.14 -5.43 8.24
N ASP A 96 14.74 -4.36 8.92
CA ASP A 96 13.69 -4.34 9.93
C ASP A 96 12.59 -3.34 9.52
N LEU A 97 11.54 -3.89 8.90
CA LEU A 97 10.45 -3.10 8.34
C LEU A 97 9.64 -2.38 9.42
N GLU A 98 9.38 -3.02 10.55
CA GLU A 98 8.55 -2.46 11.62
C GLU A 98 9.21 -1.22 12.22
N THR A 99 10.49 -1.34 12.57
CA THR A 99 11.25 -0.21 13.11
C THR A 99 11.36 0.92 12.09
N ALA A 100 11.60 0.61 10.81
CA ALA A 100 11.69 1.63 9.76
C ALA A 100 10.36 2.35 9.51
N VAL A 101 9.23 1.62 9.52
CA VAL A 101 7.89 2.21 9.38
C VAL A 101 7.58 3.13 10.55
N LEU A 102 7.88 2.73 11.79
CA LEU A 102 7.66 3.58 12.97
C LEU A 102 8.49 4.87 12.91
N LEU A 103 9.76 4.77 12.52
CA LEU A 103 10.62 5.94 12.38
C LEU A 103 10.18 6.85 11.23
N ALA A 104 9.76 6.29 10.10
CA ALA A 104 9.28 7.06 8.96
C ALA A 104 7.96 7.78 9.27
N LYS A 105 6.99 7.11 9.93
CA LYS A 105 5.75 7.74 10.39
C LYS A 105 6.03 8.88 11.36
N ALA A 106 6.88 8.65 12.35
CA ALA A 106 7.28 9.69 13.30
C ALA A 106 7.99 10.88 12.65
N ARG A 107 8.57 10.72 11.45
CA ARG A 107 9.13 11.82 10.66
C ARG A 107 8.07 12.53 9.83
N LEU A 108 7.23 11.81 9.09
CA LEU A 108 6.14 12.39 8.31
C LEU A 108 5.14 13.19 9.18
N GLU A 109 5.00 12.83 10.46
CA GLU A 109 4.21 13.63 11.42
C GLU A 109 4.90 14.93 11.86
N ARG A 110 6.22 15.01 11.76
CA ARG A 110 7.03 16.17 12.17
C ARG A 110 7.43 17.07 11.01
N THR A 111 7.60 16.49 9.82
CA THR A 111 7.99 17.17 8.59
C THR A 111 7.00 16.82 7.50
N GLU A 112 6.57 17.81 6.72
CA GLU A 112 5.71 17.62 5.53
C GLU A 112 6.53 17.14 4.32
N ASP A 113 7.51 16.28 4.57
CA ASP A 113 8.42 15.76 3.56
C ASP A 113 7.76 14.65 2.73
N GLU A 114 8.18 14.52 1.46
CA GLU A 114 7.78 13.40 0.62
C GLU A 114 8.31 12.06 1.16
N VAL A 115 7.57 10.97 0.93
CA VAL A 115 7.95 9.62 1.41
C VAL A 115 9.37 9.23 0.96
N ASP A 116 9.73 9.55 -0.28
CA ASP A 116 11.05 9.21 -0.83
C ASP A 116 12.18 9.96 -0.12
N SER A 117 11.99 11.23 0.23
CA SER A 117 13.02 12.01 0.93
C SER A 117 13.21 11.51 2.37
N VAL A 118 12.13 11.11 3.05
CA VAL A 118 12.20 10.48 4.37
C VAL A 118 12.97 9.16 4.32
N VAL A 119 12.73 8.33 3.30
CA VAL A 119 13.45 7.06 3.11
C VAL A 119 14.94 7.31 2.85
N GLU A 120 15.30 8.29 2.03
CA GLU A 120 16.70 8.65 1.78
C GLU A 120 17.41 9.18 3.03
N GLN A 121 16.75 10.03 3.81
CA GLN A 121 17.31 10.52 5.07
C GLN A 121 17.51 9.37 6.06
N LEU A 122 16.52 8.48 6.20
CA LEU A 122 16.65 7.30 7.04
C LEU A 122 17.81 6.42 6.58
N ARG A 123 18.01 6.27 5.27
CA ARG A 123 19.15 5.53 4.72
C ARG A 123 20.49 6.17 5.07
N LYS A 124 20.59 7.51 5.03
CA LYS A 124 21.80 8.26 5.37
C LYS A 124 22.13 8.20 6.87
N GLU A 125 21.12 8.34 7.73
CA GLU A 125 21.31 8.42 9.18
C GLU A 125 21.33 7.07 9.89
N LYS A 126 20.57 6.11 9.37
CA LYS A 126 20.30 4.80 9.98
C LYS A 126 20.67 3.68 9.03
N THR A 127 21.89 3.72 8.49
CA THR A 127 22.42 2.74 7.53
C THR A 127 22.19 1.29 7.97
N TYR A 128 22.33 0.99 9.27
CA TYR A 128 22.13 -0.34 9.85
C TYR A 128 20.70 -0.91 9.69
N LEU A 129 19.69 -0.07 9.42
CA LEU A 129 18.32 -0.51 9.13
C LEU A 129 18.15 -1.00 7.69
N PHE A 130 19.08 -0.66 6.81
CA PHE A 130 19.03 -1.02 5.41
C PHE A 130 20.03 -2.13 5.15
N LYS A 131 19.71 -3.01 4.20
CA LYS A 131 20.72 -3.88 3.62
C LYS A 131 21.65 -2.96 2.84
N ASP A 132 22.85 -2.75 3.36
CA ASP A 132 23.91 -2.27 2.51
C ASP A 132 23.99 -3.23 1.32
N VAL A 133 24.00 -2.67 0.11
CA VAL A 133 24.59 -3.37 -1.03
C VAL A 133 26.05 -3.45 -0.67
N GLU A 134 26.42 -4.42 0.18
CA GLU A 134 27.82 -4.69 0.41
C GLU A 134 28.42 -4.97 -0.97
N PRO A 135 29.46 -4.22 -1.39
CA PRO A 135 30.27 -4.70 -2.49
C PRO A 135 30.75 -6.08 -2.05
N ILE A 136 30.37 -7.09 -2.83
CA ILE A 136 30.87 -8.46 -2.76
C ILE A 136 32.39 -8.37 -2.48
N GLY A 137 32.85 -8.50 -1.23
CA GLY A 137 34.30 -8.42 -0.97
C GLY A 137 34.85 -7.94 0.36
N ILE A 138 34.07 -7.58 1.40
CA ILE A 138 34.70 -7.22 2.69
C ILE A 138 34.37 -8.27 3.74
N ALA A 139 35.30 -9.21 3.89
CA ALA A 139 35.30 -10.25 4.90
C ALA A 139 34.98 -9.69 6.30
N SER A 140 34.00 -10.31 6.96
CA SER A 140 33.63 -10.02 8.35
C SER A 140 34.87 -10.04 9.26
N LYS A 141 35.05 -8.95 10.02
CA LYS A 141 36.11 -8.76 11.02
C LYS A 141 35.96 -9.69 12.23
N THR A 142 36.06 -10.99 12.01
CA THR A 142 36.29 -12.05 13.03
C THR A 142 36.77 -13.36 12.40
N ALA A 143 36.93 -13.45 11.08
CA ALA A 143 37.51 -14.62 10.45
C ALA A 143 39.02 -14.66 10.77
N GLY A 144 39.39 -15.51 11.72
CA GLY A 144 40.78 -15.74 12.12
C GLY A 144 41.70 -15.87 10.91
N VAL A 145 42.88 -15.25 11.00
CA VAL A 145 43.93 -15.26 9.99
C VAL A 145 44.27 -16.70 9.62
N ARG A 146 43.65 -17.22 8.56
CA ARG A 146 44.22 -18.30 7.77
C ARG A 146 44.73 -17.67 6.50
N GLN A 147 45.99 -17.29 6.54
CA GLN A 147 46.78 -16.86 5.39
C GLN A 147 46.87 -18.04 4.43
N LYS A 148 45.83 -18.29 3.63
CA LYS A 148 45.90 -19.18 2.48
C LYS A 148 46.76 -18.48 1.44
N VAL A 149 48.06 -18.74 1.50
CA VAL A 149 49.00 -18.37 0.43
C VAL A 149 48.57 -19.15 -0.83
N PRO A 150 48.09 -18.49 -1.90
CA PRO A 150 47.56 -19.17 -3.09
C PRO A 150 48.66 -19.85 -3.94
N GLY A 151 49.91 -19.89 -3.47
CA GLY A 151 51.03 -20.56 -4.11
C GLY A 151 51.45 -21.90 -3.48
N GLY A 152 50.84 -22.32 -2.36
CA GLY A 152 51.31 -23.50 -1.63
C GLY A 152 50.93 -24.85 -2.26
N GLN A 153 49.75 -24.92 -2.89
CA GLN A 153 49.28 -26.14 -3.55
C GLN A 153 50.16 -26.52 -4.75
N SER A 154 50.68 -25.53 -5.51
CA SER A 154 51.54 -25.80 -6.66
C SER A 154 52.93 -26.33 -6.25
N VAL A 155 53.45 -25.91 -5.10
CA VAL A 155 54.71 -26.42 -4.53
C VAL A 155 54.53 -27.86 -4.03
N LEU A 156 53.42 -28.14 -3.36
CA LEU A 156 53.09 -29.49 -2.90
C LEU A 156 52.94 -30.46 -4.08
N ASP A 157 52.21 -30.07 -5.13
CA ASP A 157 52.00 -30.90 -6.32
C ASP A 157 53.31 -31.18 -7.08
N ARG A 158 54.22 -30.20 -7.15
CA ARG A 158 55.54 -30.38 -7.77
C ARG A 158 56.40 -31.35 -6.97
N ALA A 159 56.42 -31.21 -5.65
CA ALA A 159 57.14 -32.13 -4.76
C ALA A 159 56.55 -33.55 -4.82
N ALA A 160 55.22 -33.67 -4.90
CA ALA A 160 54.53 -34.96 -5.05
C ALA A 160 54.92 -35.66 -6.36
N LYS A 161 54.87 -34.94 -7.49
CA LYS A 161 55.25 -35.47 -8.81
C LYS A 161 56.71 -35.91 -8.84
N ARG A 162 57.62 -35.13 -8.24
CA ARG A 162 59.05 -35.46 -8.18
C ARG A 162 59.31 -36.70 -7.33
N ALA A 163 58.68 -36.81 -6.15
CA ALA A 163 58.80 -37.99 -5.31
C ALA A 163 58.24 -39.25 -5.99
N ALA A 164 57.11 -39.11 -6.71
CA ALA A 164 56.52 -40.21 -7.47
C ALA A 164 57.38 -40.64 -8.67
N SER A 165 58.04 -39.70 -9.35
CA SER A 165 58.85 -39.99 -10.53
C SER A 165 60.26 -40.49 -10.19
N SER A 166 60.88 -40.01 -9.11
CA SER A 166 62.24 -40.40 -8.73
C SER A 166 62.28 -41.65 -7.85
N GLY A 167 61.24 -41.89 -7.04
CA GLY A 167 61.24 -42.96 -6.02
C GLY A 167 62.33 -42.82 -4.95
N GLY A 168 63.04 -41.69 -4.94
CA GLY A 168 64.19 -41.46 -4.06
C GLY A 168 63.77 -41.06 -2.65
N ARG A 169 64.48 -41.59 -1.64
CA ARG A 169 64.24 -41.28 -0.22
C ARG A 169 64.31 -39.78 0.09
N ALA A 170 65.21 -39.05 -0.57
CA ALA A 170 65.38 -37.62 -0.38
C ALA A 170 64.16 -36.82 -0.87
N ASP A 171 63.66 -37.12 -2.07
CA ASP A 171 62.49 -36.45 -2.65
C ASP A 171 61.21 -36.78 -1.87
N MET A 172 61.07 -38.02 -1.38
CA MET A 172 59.96 -38.41 -0.51
C MET A 172 59.97 -37.63 0.82
N ALA A 173 61.15 -37.44 1.42
CA ALA A 173 61.29 -36.66 2.65
C ALA A 173 60.97 -35.18 2.43
N GLU A 174 61.37 -34.61 1.30
CA GLU A 174 61.02 -33.23 0.91
C GLU A 174 59.50 -33.07 0.74
N TYR A 175 58.85 -33.98 0.01
CA TYR A 175 57.39 -33.99 -0.13
C TYR A 175 56.69 -34.09 1.24
N MET A 176 57.12 -35.00 2.11
CA MET A 176 56.53 -35.16 3.45
C MET A 176 56.73 -33.92 4.32
N ARG A 177 57.87 -33.21 4.20
CA ARG A 177 58.11 -31.95 4.91
C ARG A 177 57.16 -30.85 4.44
N VAL A 178 57.02 -30.69 3.12
CA VAL A 178 56.10 -29.70 2.52
C VAL A 178 54.65 -30.03 2.88
N ARG A 179 54.24 -31.29 2.80
CA ARG A 179 52.88 -31.75 3.15
C ARG A 179 52.47 -31.39 4.59
N ARG A 180 53.40 -31.48 5.56
CA ARG A 180 53.13 -31.14 6.97
C ARG A 180 52.83 -29.65 7.20
N GLN A 181 53.20 -28.77 6.27
CA GLN A 181 52.92 -27.33 6.37
C GLN A 181 51.49 -26.98 5.92
N PHE A 182 50.76 -27.94 5.32
CA PHE A 182 49.40 -27.75 4.78
C PHE A 182 48.31 -28.49 5.58
N VAL A 183 48.67 -29.22 6.63
CA VAL A 183 47.77 -29.91 7.56
C VAL A 183 47.65 -29.09 8.83
#